data_AF-A0A8S3SUC2-F1
#
_entry.id   AF-A0A8S3SUC2-F1
#
_cell.length_a   1.000
_cell.length_b   1.000
_cell.length_c   1.000
_cell.angle_alpha   90.00
_cell.angle_beta   90.00
_cell.angle_gamma   90.00
#
_symmetry.space_group_name_H-M   'P 1'
#
loop_
_entity.id
_entity.type
_entity.pdbx_description
1 polymer ?
#
loop_
_entity_poly.entity_id
_entity_poly.type
_entity_poly.pdbx_seq_one_letter_code
_entity_poly.pdbx_strand_id
1 'polypeptide(L)'
;MLEAACTTAFFGFLRCGEFTVMNQFDPECNLCCSDLQITADCIFVTLKKSKTDPFRQGITIPLYKTGCSICPVLSILKYNQLRQSVYSSNTEAFFISEDMKPLNRKFFISHVKLGLSCDSYNGHSFRIGAATSAQEARLEDHLIQTLGRWSSNCYTRYIHTSPNVLKNAQKQLAETDRS
;
A
#
# COMPACT_ATOMS: atom_id res chain seq x y z
N MET A 1 -1.52 -11.46 -10.51
CA MET A 1 -1.65 -9.98 -10.52
C MET A 1 -2.27 -9.43 -9.23
N LEU A 2 -3.53 -9.77 -8.91
CA LEU A 2 -4.26 -9.11 -7.81
C LEU A 2 -3.57 -9.22 -6.44
N GLU A 3 -3.01 -10.38 -6.10
CA GLU A 3 -2.24 -10.56 -4.85
C GLU A 3 -1.05 -9.61 -4.75
N ALA A 4 -0.26 -9.50 -5.82
CA ALA A 4 0.86 -8.56 -5.90
C ALA A 4 0.39 -7.10 -5.78
N ALA A 5 -0.74 -6.75 -6.40
CA ALA A 5 -1.32 -5.41 -6.28
C ALA A 5 -1.82 -5.12 -4.85
N CYS A 6 -2.53 -6.06 -4.21
CA CYS A 6 -3.03 -5.91 -2.84
C CYS A 6 -1.89 -5.79 -1.82
N THR A 7 -0.87 -6.65 -1.92
CA THR A 7 0.29 -6.60 -1.01
C THR A 7 1.10 -5.32 -1.22
N THR A 8 1.36 -4.93 -2.46
CA THR A 8 2.00 -3.64 -2.79
C THR A 8 1.22 -2.47 -2.20
N ALA A 9 -0.12 -2.47 -2.35
CA ALA A 9 -0.97 -1.41 -1.85
C ALA A 9 -1.02 -1.34 -0.33
N PHE A 10 -1.10 -2.50 0.34
CA PHE A 10 -1.15 -2.60 1.79
C PHE A 10 0.16 -2.17 2.44
N PHE A 11 1.28 -2.83 2.10
CA PHE A 11 2.58 -2.53 2.71
C PHE A 11 3.14 -1.18 2.28
N GLY A 12 2.77 -0.70 1.08
CA GLY A 12 3.14 0.64 0.61
C GLY A 12 2.20 1.75 1.08
N PHE A 13 1.14 1.46 1.84
CA PHE A 13 0.12 2.44 2.26
C PHE A 13 -0.44 3.25 1.07
N LEU A 14 -0.63 2.56 -0.07
CA LEU A 14 -0.98 3.20 -1.32
C LEU A 14 -2.47 3.51 -1.39
N ARG A 15 -2.79 4.64 -2.03
CA ARG A 15 -4.14 4.91 -2.52
C ARG A 15 -4.36 4.11 -3.80
N CYS A 16 -5.59 3.66 -4.08
CA CYS A 16 -5.87 2.94 -5.33
C CYS A 16 -5.37 3.69 -6.58
N GLY A 17 -5.48 5.01 -6.64
CA GLY A 17 -5.01 5.78 -7.80
C GLY A 17 -3.48 5.80 -8.00
N GLU A 18 -2.68 5.34 -7.02
CA GLU A 18 -1.22 5.33 -7.10
C GLU A 18 -0.69 4.07 -7.84
N PHE A 19 -1.50 3.00 -7.96
CA PHE A 19 -1.09 1.74 -8.61
C PHE A 19 -2.13 1.19 -9.61
N THR A 20 -3.27 1.86 -9.78
CA THR A 20 -4.32 1.50 -10.75
C THR A 20 -4.56 2.63 -11.74
N VAL A 21 -5.12 2.29 -12.89
CA VAL A 21 -5.50 3.24 -13.94
C VAL A 21 -6.99 3.58 -13.82
N MET A 22 -7.35 4.87 -13.85
CA MET A 22 -8.76 5.30 -13.85
C MET A 22 -9.35 5.37 -15.27
N ASN A 23 -8.63 6.03 -16.19
CA ASN A 23 -9.06 6.27 -17.57
C ASN A 23 -8.10 5.55 -18.52
N GLN A 24 -7.44 6.29 -19.40
CA GLN A 24 -6.35 5.79 -20.24
C GLN A 24 -5.06 5.71 -19.44
N PHE A 25 -4.24 4.71 -19.76
CA PHE A 25 -2.90 4.59 -19.21
C PHE A 25 -2.00 5.69 -19.76
N ASP A 26 -1.28 6.34 -18.86
CA ASP A 26 -0.29 7.37 -19.14
C ASP A 26 1.00 7.00 -18.38
N PRO A 27 2.10 6.65 -19.09
CA PRO A 27 3.35 6.24 -18.44
C PRO A 27 3.96 7.36 -17.59
N GLU A 28 3.65 8.63 -17.83
CA GLU A 28 4.14 9.76 -17.03
C GLU A 28 3.39 9.90 -15.69
N CYS A 29 2.21 9.30 -15.57
CA CYS A 29 1.36 9.42 -14.39
C CYS A 29 1.13 8.09 -13.67
N ASN A 30 1.19 6.97 -14.38
CA ASN A 30 0.88 5.64 -13.86
C ASN A 30 2.14 4.83 -13.58
N LEU A 31 1.99 3.85 -12.69
CA LEU A 31 3.08 2.98 -12.27
C LEU A 31 3.50 2.06 -13.43
N CYS A 32 4.77 2.15 -13.80
CA CYS A 32 5.42 1.41 -14.88
C CYS A 32 6.43 0.40 -14.32
N CYS A 33 6.89 -0.52 -15.16
CA CYS A 33 8.00 -1.42 -14.81
C CYS A 33 9.29 -0.65 -14.49
N SER A 34 9.58 0.44 -15.20
CA SER A 34 10.73 1.31 -14.94
C SER A 34 10.75 1.92 -13.54
N ASP A 35 9.60 1.98 -12.87
CA ASP A 35 9.47 2.60 -11.56
C ASP A 35 9.81 1.64 -10.41
N LEU A 36 10.04 0.36 -10.72
CA LEU A 36 10.41 -0.65 -9.76
C LEU A 36 11.90 -0.96 -9.85
N GLN A 37 12.61 -0.79 -8.74
CA GLN A 37 13.98 -1.24 -8.59
C GLN A 37 14.01 -2.43 -7.63
N ILE A 38 14.34 -3.60 -8.15
CA ILE A 38 14.34 -4.85 -7.42
C ILE A 38 15.76 -5.11 -6.90
N THR A 39 15.88 -5.37 -5.61
CA THR A 39 17.13 -5.79 -4.95
C THR A 39 16.93 -7.18 -4.34
N ALA A 40 17.96 -7.69 -3.65
CA ALA A 40 17.86 -8.98 -2.97
C ALA A 40 16.70 -9.00 -1.95
N ASP A 41 16.55 -7.97 -1.11
CA ASP A 41 15.62 -8.00 0.04
C ASP A 41 14.55 -6.90 0.04
N CYS A 42 14.59 -6.00 -0.94
CA CYS A 42 13.69 -4.87 -1.05
C CYS A 42 13.30 -4.61 -2.51
N ILE A 43 12.09 -4.10 -2.72
CA ILE A 43 11.66 -3.50 -3.99
C ILE A 43 11.33 -2.04 -3.72
N PHE A 44 12.04 -1.15 -4.39
CA PHE A 44 11.74 0.28 -4.36
C PHE A 44 10.71 0.59 -5.43
N VAL A 45 9.56 1.14 -5.02
CA VAL A 45 8.47 1.55 -5.90
C VAL A 45 8.44 3.06 -5.98
N THR A 46 8.66 3.63 -7.16
CA THR A 46 8.67 5.08 -7.37
C THR A 46 7.31 5.56 -7.90
N LEU A 47 6.60 6.35 -7.10
CA LEU A 47 5.36 7.00 -7.54
C LEU A 47 5.70 8.34 -8.18
N LYS A 48 5.40 8.49 -9.48
CA LYS A 48 5.68 9.72 -10.25
C LYS A 48 4.83 10.93 -9.82
N LYS A 49 3.64 10.67 -9.29
CA LYS A 49 2.73 11.69 -8.74
C LYS A 49 2.17 11.22 -7.42
N SER A 50 2.15 12.12 -6.44
CA SER A 50 1.27 12.00 -5.28
C SER A 50 0.36 13.22 -5.19
N LYS A 51 -0.83 13.04 -4.60
CA LYS A 51 -1.79 14.14 -4.39
C LYS A 51 -1.22 15.30 -3.56
N THR A 52 -0.13 15.07 -2.84
CA THR A 52 0.54 16.03 -1.95
C THR A 52 1.90 16.48 -2.48
N ASP A 53 2.22 16.21 -3.75
CA ASP A 53 3.49 16.57 -4.38
C ASP A 53 3.28 17.69 -5.40
N PRO A 54 3.27 18.97 -4.95
CA PRO A 54 3.08 20.12 -5.84
C PRO A 54 4.24 20.30 -6.83
N PHE A 55 5.41 19.70 -6.56
CA PHE A 55 6.61 19.82 -7.38
C PHE A 55 6.87 18.62 -8.30
N ARG A 56 6.02 17.58 -8.24
CA ARG A 56 6.17 16.32 -9.01
C ARG A 56 7.54 15.66 -8.85
N GLN A 57 8.15 15.79 -7.67
CA GLN A 57 9.42 15.11 -7.39
C GLN A 57 9.25 13.58 -7.32
N GLY A 58 8.02 13.11 -7.14
CA GLY A 58 7.70 11.72 -6.91
C GLY A 58 8.10 11.28 -5.51
N ILE A 59 7.80 10.03 -5.19
CA ILE A 59 8.22 9.42 -3.93
C ILE A 59 8.59 7.96 -4.14
N THR A 60 9.73 7.56 -3.60
CA THR A 60 10.18 6.16 -3.62
C THR A 60 9.80 5.50 -2.30
N ILE A 61 9.09 4.38 -2.40
CA ILE A 61 8.58 3.61 -1.28
C ILE A 61 9.30 2.27 -1.25
N PRO A 62 10.07 1.96 -0.18
CA PRO A 62 10.68 0.66 -0.04
C PRO A 62 9.65 -0.38 0.43
N LEU A 63 9.60 -1.52 -0.25
CA LEU A 63 8.85 -2.72 0.15
C LEU A 63 9.84 -3.81 0.53
N TYR A 64 9.89 -4.17 1.80
CA TYR A 64 10.83 -5.16 2.31
C TYR A 64 10.25 -6.57 2.30
N LYS A 65 11.13 -7.57 2.18
CA LYS A 65 10.78 -8.96 2.49
C LYS A 65 10.34 -9.06 3.94
N THR A 66 9.25 -9.78 4.18
CA THR A 66 8.66 -9.94 5.52
C THR A 66 9.08 -11.26 6.18
N GLY A 67 9.52 -12.26 5.41
CA GLY A 67 9.77 -13.61 5.91
C GLY A 67 8.51 -14.39 6.32
N CYS A 68 7.33 -13.83 6.06
CA CYS A 68 6.03 -14.43 6.39
C CYS A 68 5.30 -14.92 5.13
N SER A 69 4.16 -15.59 5.34
CA SER A 69 3.28 -16.07 4.25
C SER A 69 2.78 -14.95 3.33
N ILE A 70 2.60 -13.75 3.88
CA ILE A 70 2.26 -12.55 3.11
C ILE A 70 3.51 -11.69 2.98
N CYS A 71 4.04 -11.58 1.76
CA CYS A 71 5.25 -10.85 1.48
C CYS A 71 5.15 -10.06 0.17
N PRO A 72 5.22 -8.70 0.20
CA PRO A 72 5.09 -7.90 -1.02
C PRO A 72 6.19 -8.22 -2.03
N VAL A 73 7.44 -8.43 -1.57
CA VAL A 73 8.56 -8.75 -2.46
C VAL A 73 8.32 -10.08 -3.18
N LEU A 74 7.94 -11.14 -2.47
CA LEU A 74 7.71 -12.45 -3.09
C LEU A 74 6.51 -12.44 -4.03
N SER A 75 5.40 -11.79 -3.65
CA SER A 75 4.22 -11.65 -4.51
C SER A 75 4.53 -10.85 -5.78
N ILE A 76 5.32 -9.77 -5.67
CA ILE A 76 5.77 -8.98 -6.83
C ILE A 76 6.70 -9.80 -7.73
N LEU A 77 7.70 -10.51 -7.18
CA LEU A 77 8.63 -11.33 -7.97
C LEU A 77 7.90 -12.43 -8.74
N LYS A 78 7.00 -13.16 -8.07
CA LYS A 78 6.18 -14.20 -8.70
C LYS A 78 5.33 -13.64 -9.83
N TYR A 79 4.71 -12.47 -9.61
CA TYR A 79 3.93 -11.80 -10.65
C TYR A 79 4.82 -11.34 -11.82
N ASN A 80 5.96 -10.73 -11.52
CA ASN A 80 6.87 -10.17 -12.52
C ASN A 80 7.45 -11.28 -13.42
N GLN A 81 7.74 -12.45 -12.88
CA GLN A 81 8.18 -13.61 -13.68
C GLN A 81 7.13 -14.03 -14.72
N LEU A 82 5.86 -14.11 -14.32
CA LEU A 82 4.75 -14.43 -15.24
C LEU A 82 4.48 -13.31 -16.25
N ARG A 83 4.70 -12.05 -15.85
CA ARG A 83 4.57 -10.90 -16.74
C ARG A 83 5.68 -10.90 -17.80
N GLN A 84 6.93 -11.10 -17.41
CA GLN A 84 8.08 -11.01 -18.32
C GLN A 84 8.08 -12.05 -19.44
N SER A 85 7.39 -13.18 -19.26
CA SER A 85 7.21 -14.17 -20.34
C SER A 85 6.26 -13.70 -21.45
N VAL A 86 5.49 -12.65 -21.21
CA VAL A 86 4.48 -12.11 -22.15
C VAL A 86 4.82 -10.68 -22.59
N TYR A 87 5.56 -9.92 -21.77
CA TYR A 87 5.84 -8.50 -21.98
C TYR A 87 7.28 -8.14 -21.66
N SER A 88 7.87 -7.19 -22.39
CA SER A 88 9.27 -6.79 -22.20
C SER A 88 9.52 -5.29 -22.16
N SER A 89 8.49 -4.44 -22.34
CA SER A 89 8.70 -2.99 -22.32
C SER A 89 8.68 -2.43 -20.90
N ASN A 90 9.63 -1.55 -20.61
CA ASN A 90 9.76 -0.89 -19.31
C ASN A 90 8.74 0.24 -19.10
N THR A 91 8.17 0.79 -20.17
CA THR A 91 7.21 1.91 -20.12
C THR A 91 5.76 1.47 -19.97
N GLU A 92 5.50 0.16 -20.06
CA GLU A 92 4.17 -0.38 -19.86
C GLU A 92 3.73 -0.32 -18.40
N ALA A 93 2.41 -0.38 -18.18
CA ALA A 93 1.85 -0.50 -16.84
C ALA A 93 2.49 -1.68 -16.09
N PHE A 94 2.76 -1.48 -14.81
CA PHE A 94 3.34 -2.55 -14.00
C PHE A 94 2.33 -3.68 -13.79
N PHE A 95 1.12 -3.36 -13.31
CA PHE A 95 0.02 -4.31 -13.17
C PHE A 95 -0.83 -4.37 -14.44
N ILE A 96 -0.76 -5.50 -15.13
CA ILE A 96 -1.51 -5.82 -16.35
C ILE A 96 -2.26 -7.15 -16.14
N SER A 97 -3.50 -7.19 -16.60
CA SER A 97 -4.34 -8.38 -16.62
C SER A 97 -3.92 -9.35 -17.73
N GLU A 98 -4.52 -10.54 -17.76
CA GLU A 98 -4.28 -11.53 -18.82
C GLU A 98 -4.69 -10.99 -20.21
N ASP A 99 -5.74 -10.17 -20.28
CA ASP A 99 -6.21 -9.50 -21.51
C ASP A 99 -5.36 -8.31 -21.98
N MET A 100 -4.12 -8.16 -21.51
CA MET A 100 -3.23 -7.06 -21.90
C MET A 100 -3.72 -5.66 -21.54
N LYS A 101 -4.55 -5.54 -20.49
CA LYS A 101 -5.08 -4.26 -20.03
C LYS A 101 -4.44 -3.85 -18.71
N PRO A 102 -4.00 -2.59 -18.56
CA PRO A 102 -3.59 -2.04 -17.28
C PRO A 102 -4.67 -2.24 -16.22
N LEU A 103 -4.25 -2.50 -14.98
CA LEU A 103 -5.16 -2.74 -13.87
C LEU A 103 -6.08 -1.53 -13.65
N ASN A 104 -7.34 -1.68 -14.05
CA ASN A 104 -8.33 -0.63 -13.90
C ASN A 104 -8.81 -0.52 -12.44
N ARG A 105 -8.97 0.71 -11.95
CA ARG A 105 -9.42 0.99 -10.58
C ARG A 105 -10.77 0.37 -10.24
N LYS A 106 -11.76 0.46 -11.14
CA LYS A 106 -13.11 -0.07 -10.90
C LYS A 106 -13.08 -1.59 -10.81
N PHE A 107 -12.38 -2.22 -11.75
CA PHE A 107 -12.15 -3.66 -11.74
C PHE A 107 -11.45 -4.12 -10.45
N PHE A 108 -10.40 -3.42 -10.03
CA PHE A 108 -9.69 -3.74 -8.81
C PHE A 108 -10.59 -3.63 -7.57
N ILE A 109 -11.32 -2.53 -7.44
CA ILE A 109 -12.25 -2.30 -6.32
C ILE A 109 -13.33 -3.40 -6.27
N SER A 110 -13.92 -3.78 -7.41
CA SER A 110 -14.96 -4.81 -7.44
C SER A 110 -14.44 -6.17 -6.97
N HIS A 111 -13.22 -6.55 -7.39
CA HIS A 111 -12.61 -7.82 -6.98
C HIS A 111 -12.25 -7.84 -5.50
N VAL A 112 -11.75 -6.72 -4.95
CA VAL A 112 -11.45 -6.61 -3.52
C VAL A 112 -12.72 -6.66 -2.68
N LYS A 113 -13.81 -6.00 -3.11
CA LYS A 113 -15.11 -6.09 -2.43
C LYS A 113 -15.63 -7.52 -2.33
N LEU A 114 -15.56 -8.25 -3.45
CA LEU A 114 -15.96 -9.65 -3.52
C LEU A 114 -15.10 -10.53 -2.59
N GLY A 115 -13.78 -10.33 -2.61
CA GLY A 115 -12.86 -11.11 -1.78
C GLY A 115 -12.97 -10.84 -0.28
N LEU A 116 -13.35 -9.61 0.10
CA LEU A 116 -13.53 -9.20 1.50
C LEU A 116 -14.97 -9.31 2.00
N SER A 117 -15.92 -9.70 1.14
CA SER A 117 -17.37 -9.65 1.43
C SER A 117 -17.81 -8.31 2.04
N CYS A 118 -17.23 -7.21 1.55
CA CYS A 118 -17.33 -5.89 2.18
C CYS A 118 -17.74 -4.81 1.16
N ASP A 119 -19.00 -4.37 1.23
CA ASP A 119 -19.55 -3.39 0.28
C ASP A 119 -19.04 -1.96 0.49
N SER A 120 -18.50 -1.64 1.67
CA SER A 120 -18.05 -0.30 2.03
C SER A 120 -16.64 0.06 1.53
N TYR A 121 -15.93 -0.88 0.88
CA TYR A 121 -14.58 -0.63 0.36
C TYR A 121 -14.60 0.40 -0.79
N ASN A 122 -13.91 1.54 -0.64
CA ASN A 122 -13.94 2.64 -1.62
C ASN A 122 -12.56 2.97 -2.25
N GLY A 123 -11.57 2.11 -2.01
CA GLY A 123 -10.20 2.27 -2.54
C GLY A 123 -9.27 3.15 -1.70
N HIS A 124 -9.78 3.82 -0.66
CA HIS A 124 -8.93 4.30 0.44
C HIS A 124 -8.61 3.19 1.44
N SER A 125 -9.33 2.07 1.38
CA SER A 125 -9.30 1.11 2.48
C SER A 125 -8.00 0.30 2.59
N PHE A 126 -7.14 0.21 1.55
CA PHE A 126 -5.79 -0.32 1.77
C PHE A 126 -4.95 0.62 2.63
N ARG A 127 -4.92 1.91 2.30
CA ARG A 127 -4.17 2.89 3.09
C ARG A 127 -4.72 3.07 4.51
N ILE A 128 -6.05 3.08 4.65
CA ILE A 128 -6.70 3.15 5.97
C ILE A 128 -6.48 1.84 6.73
N GLY A 129 -6.75 0.70 6.09
CA GLY A 129 -6.58 -0.62 6.70
C GLY A 129 -5.14 -0.88 7.14
N ALA A 130 -4.15 -0.50 6.34
CA ALA A 130 -2.74 -0.59 6.71
C ALA A 130 -2.42 0.29 7.94
N ALA A 131 -3.02 1.47 8.05
CA ALA A 131 -2.88 2.34 9.23
C ALA A 131 -3.48 1.70 10.48
N THR A 132 -4.71 1.18 10.36
CA THR A 132 -5.41 0.51 11.46
C THR A 132 -4.66 -0.74 11.89
N SER A 133 -4.23 -1.59 10.96
CA SER A 133 -3.41 -2.76 11.28
C SER A 133 -2.07 -2.39 11.91
N ALA A 134 -1.45 -1.29 11.49
CA ALA A 134 -0.21 -0.82 12.09
C ALA A 134 -0.40 -0.37 13.55
N GLN A 135 -1.52 0.31 13.83
CA GLN A 135 -1.91 0.67 15.20
C GLN A 135 -2.21 -0.58 16.04
N GLU A 136 -2.94 -1.56 15.50
CA GLU A 136 -3.22 -2.83 16.19
C GLU A 136 -1.93 -3.61 16.51
N ALA A 137 -0.94 -3.52 15.63
CA ALA A 137 0.41 -4.03 15.84
C ALA A 137 1.26 -3.16 16.80
N ARG A 138 0.69 -2.09 17.37
CA ARG A 138 1.33 -1.16 18.32
C ARG A 138 2.60 -0.50 17.76
N LEU A 139 2.61 -0.22 16.45
CA LEU A 139 3.66 0.60 15.86
C LEU A 139 3.54 2.04 16.36
N GLU A 140 4.69 2.67 16.56
CA GLU A 140 4.76 4.07 16.98
C GLU A 140 4.08 5.01 15.98
N ASP A 141 3.42 6.03 16.49
CA ASP A 141 2.67 7.01 15.71
C ASP A 141 3.51 7.68 14.61
N HIS A 142 4.76 8.04 14.92
CA HIS A 142 5.68 8.64 13.94
C HIS A 142 6.00 7.67 12.79
N LEU A 143 6.04 6.36 13.06
CA LEU A 143 6.31 5.34 12.06
C LEU A 143 5.09 5.13 11.16
N ILE A 144 3.88 5.09 11.73
CA ILE A 144 2.62 5.05 10.97
C ILE A 144 2.52 6.29 10.06
N GLN A 145 2.86 7.46 10.60
CA GLN A 145 2.88 8.71 9.85
C GLN A 145 3.85 8.64 8.66
N THR A 146 5.05 8.10 8.88
CA THR A 146 6.10 7.93 7.88
C THR A 146 5.68 6.94 6.79
N LEU A 147 5.26 5.73 7.16
CA LEU A 147 4.79 4.69 6.25
C LEU A 147 3.63 5.19 5.39
N GLY A 148 2.70 5.87 6.04
CA GLY A 148 1.57 6.49 5.38
C GLY A 148 1.93 7.71 4.56
N ARG A 149 3.05 8.40 4.75
CA ARG A 149 3.32 9.71 4.09
C ARG A 149 2.24 10.75 4.44
N TRP A 150 1.88 10.87 5.72
CA TRP A 150 0.97 11.92 6.18
C TRP A 150 1.75 13.14 6.68
N SER A 151 1.50 14.31 6.11
CA SER A 151 2.15 15.57 6.51
C SER A 151 1.63 16.14 7.85
N SER A 152 0.54 15.61 8.37
CA SER A 152 -0.09 16.03 9.62
C SER A 152 -0.68 14.82 10.34
N ASN A 153 -1.13 15.02 11.58
CA ASN A 153 -1.80 14.02 12.40
C ASN A 153 -3.18 13.59 11.85
N CYS A 154 -3.49 13.81 10.56
CA CYS A 154 -4.72 13.34 9.93
C CYS A 154 -4.92 11.81 10.04
N TYR A 155 -3.85 11.05 10.26
CA TYR A 155 -3.94 9.60 10.46
C TYR A 155 -4.68 9.23 11.76
N THR A 156 -4.69 10.11 12.78
CA THR A 156 -5.37 9.87 14.06
C THR A 156 -6.87 9.69 13.90
N ARG A 157 -7.48 10.19 12.81
CA ARG A 157 -8.90 9.94 12.50
C ARG A 157 -9.20 8.48 12.16
N TYR A 158 -8.17 7.71 11.80
CA TYR A 158 -8.27 6.28 11.53
C TYR A 158 -7.82 5.44 12.73
N ILE A 159 -7.33 6.10 13.78
CA ILE A 159 -6.93 5.47 15.04
C ILE A 159 -8.15 5.45 15.93
N HIS A 160 -8.79 4.28 16.03
CA HIS A 160 -9.86 4.10 17.01
C HIS A 160 -9.25 3.61 18.33
N THR A 161 -9.31 4.47 19.35
CA THR A 161 -8.96 4.07 20.71
C THR A 161 -10.07 3.16 21.24
N SER A 162 -9.82 1.85 21.27
CA SER A 162 -10.77 0.93 21.87
C SER A 162 -10.84 1.14 23.40
N PRO A 163 -11.98 0.82 24.05
CA PRO A 163 -12.10 0.90 25.51
C PRO A 163 -11.00 0.11 26.25
N ASN A 164 -10.48 -0.97 25.64
CA ASN A 164 -9.39 -1.76 26.21
C ASN A 164 -8.05 -1.02 26.22
N VAL A 165 -7.77 -0.18 25.22
CA VAL A 165 -6.57 0.66 25.20
C VAL A 165 -6.63 1.68 26.33
N LEU A 166 -7.78 2.31 26.55
CA LEU A 166 -7.99 3.24 27.66
C LEU A 166 -7.84 2.56 29.01
N LYS A 167 -8.42 1.36 29.18
CA LYS A 167 -8.30 0.56 30.40
C LYS A 167 -6.84 0.21 30.72
N ASN A 168 -6.05 -0.18 29.72
CA ASN A 168 -4.64 -0.51 29.90
C ASN A 168 -3.79 0.72 30.21
N ALA A 169 -4.06 1.86 29.55
CA ALA A 169 -3.38 3.11 29.82
C ALA A 169 -3.63 3.59 31.26
N GLN A 170 -4.88 3.51 31.74
CA GLN A 170 -5.22 3.84 33.12
C GLN A 170 -4.52 2.92 34.12
N LYS A 171 -4.38 1.63 33.80
CA LYS A 171 -3.63 0.68 34.64
C LYS A 171 -2.15 1.04 34.71
N GLN A 172 -1.51 1.37 33.59
CA GLN A 172 -0.11 1.79 33.57
C GLN A 172 0.13 3.09 34.35
N LEU A 173 -0.77 4.07 34.23
CA LEU A 173 -0.68 5.32 35.00
C LEU A 173 -0.67 5.06 36.51
N ALA A 174 -1.52 4.15 36.99
CA ALA A 174 -1.57 3.77 38.41
C ALA A 174 -0.33 2.98 38.88
N GLU A 175 0.40 2.34 37.97
CA GLU A 175 1.64 1.60 38.26
C GLU A 175 2.88 2.50 38.22
N THR A 176 2.79 3.70 37.65
CA THR A 176 3.93 4.63 37.49
C THR A 176 4.28 5.36 38.80
N ASP A 177 3.36 5.43 39.77
CA ASP A 177 3.57 6.02 41.10
C ASP A 177 4.39 5.14 42.08
N ARG A 178 5.00 4.05 41.60
CA ARG A 178 5.73 3.07 42.45
C ARG A 178 7.23 2.93 42.16
N SER A 179 7.83 3.81 41.36
CA SER A 179 9.28 3.82 41.08
C SER A 179 9.98 5.03 41.69
#